data_AF-A0A7L0Z4H9-F1
#
_entry.id   AF-A0A7L0Z4H9-F1
#
_cell.length_a   1.000
_cell.length_b   1.000
_cell.length_c   1.000
_cell.angle_alpha   90.00
_cell.angle_beta   90.00
_cell.angle_gamma   90.00
#
_symmetry.space_group_name_H-M   'P 1'
#
loop_
_entity.id
_entity.type
_entity.pdbx_description
1 polymer ?
#
loop_
_entity_poly.entity_id
_entity_poly.type
_entity_poly.pdbx_seq_one_letter_code
_entity_poly.pdbx_strand_id
1 'polypeptide(L)'
;QLLGNQDHIKVELEKLRKTHDEQQQKLEERVLALRKEVQEAKGAIGAGRPGLAQRSAVLLTSQGQLQEVEAENSRLQLQLKELNEEYRSRLAQHLRDLANYMDSKASSVTGHNKAPAGHAAMKSFVDSMLRDIRASYKCREEQLARAARGYRKRLKDLARKHENLLIAYGLQREQIRALGSTAMDGGPAELHLSITDPELLTNSSRELNRLREEKAKLEMQLQELQEDLVSGHDPNELFCRRQLDEEGWAEVRKKLREFTLNTQEELEQQRSQLLARAVLAEGQVSELQGYIDQHLAR
;
A
#
# COMPACT_ATOMS: atom_id res chain seq x y z
N GLN A 1 33.31 83.79 -46.87
CA GLN A 1 32.94 82.36 -46.93
C GLN A 1 33.34 81.56 -45.68
N LEU A 2 33.76 82.19 -44.57
CA LEU A 2 34.26 81.48 -43.36
C LEU A 2 33.15 81.03 -42.37
N LEU A 3 32.01 81.73 -42.33
CA LEU A 3 30.91 81.42 -41.40
C LEU A 3 30.17 80.10 -41.74
N GLY A 4 30.01 79.78 -43.03
CA GLY A 4 29.36 78.53 -43.47
C GLY A 4 30.13 77.26 -43.07
N ASN A 5 31.47 77.34 -42.96
CA ASN A 5 32.30 76.22 -42.53
C ASN A 5 32.21 75.99 -41.02
N GLN A 6 32.05 77.06 -40.23
CA GLN A 6 31.93 76.97 -38.77
C GLN A 6 30.62 76.30 -38.36
N ASP A 7 29.51 76.61 -39.03
CA ASP A 7 28.22 75.98 -38.76
C ASP A 7 28.17 74.53 -39.25
N HIS A 8 28.82 74.21 -40.37
CA HIS A 8 28.97 72.83 -40.82
C HIS A 8 29.74 71.96 -39.82
N ILE A 9 30.87 72.47 -39.29
CA ILE A 9 31.67 71.77 -38.26
C ILE A 9 30.86 71.56 -36.97
N LYS A 10 30.07 72.54 -36.54
CA LYS A 10 29.18 72.38 -35.37
C LYS A 10 28.16 71.27 -35.57
N VAL A 11 27.52 71.22 -36.75
CA VAL A 11 26.53 70.18 -37.08
C VAL A 11 27.18 68.79 -37.09
N GLU A 12 28.37 68.64 -37.67
CA GLU A 12 29.10 67.37 -37.67
C GLU A 12 29.53 66.96 -36.26
N LEU A 13 30.00 67.89 -35.41
CA LEU A 13 30.30 67.61 -34.00
C LEU A 13 29.07 67.19 -33.21
N GLU A 14 27.91 67.80 -33.45
CA GLU A 14 26.65 67.40 -32.82
C GLU A 14 26.20 66.00 -33.26
N LYS A 15 26.35 65.65 -34.54
CA LYS A 15 26.10 64.29 -35.03
C LYS A 15 27.03 63.30 -34.35
N LEU A 16 28.33 63.60 -34.29
CA LEU A 16 29.33 62.73 -33.67
C LEU A 16 29.02 62.51 -32.18
N ARG A 17 28.67 63.59 -31.46
CA ARG A 17 28.24 63.52 -30.05
C ARG A 17 27.01 62.63 -29.89
N LYS A 18 25.97 62.84 -30.70
CA LYS A 18 24.76 61.98 -30.68
C LYS A 18 25.10 60.51 -30.93
N THR A 19 25.92 60.21 -31.93
CA THR A 19 26.31 58.81 -32.20
C THR A 19 27.11 58.19 -31.07
N HIS A 20 27.97 58.99 -30.41
CA HIS A 20 28.72 58.53 -29.25
C HIS A 20 27.82 58.31 -28.04
N ASP A 21 26.88 59.22 -27.76
CA ASP A 21 25.90 59.10 -26.69
C ASP A 21 25.00 57.86 -26.90
N GLU A 22 24.56 57.61 -28.13
CA GLU A 22 23.80 56.40 -28.50
C GLU A 22 24.63 55.12 -28.32
N GLN A 23 25.90 55.13 -28.70
CA GLN A 23 26.81 53.98 -28.48
C GLN A 23 27.06 53.74 -26.99
N GLN A 24 27.26 54.80 -26.22
CA GLN A 24 27.44 54.75 -24.78
C GLN A 24 26.20 54.18 -24.11
N GLN A 25 25.02 54.65 -24.47
CA GLN A 25 23.75 54.13 -23.97
C GLN A 25 23.56 52.65 -24.30
N LYS A 26 23.87 52.22 -25.54
CA LYS A 26 23.81 50.80 -25.94
C LYS A 26 24.77 49.92 -25.12
N LEU A 27 25.97 50.43 -24.81
CA LEU A 27 26.93 49.72 -23.98
C LEU A 27 26.44 49.61 -22.54
N GLU A 28 25.88 50.68 -21.98
CA GLU A 28 25.31 50.69 -20.63
C GLU A 28 24.13 49.71 -20.51
N GLU A 29 23.21 49.72 -21.48
CA GLU A 29 22.11 48.75 -21.57
C GLU A 29 22.62 47.31 -21.64
N ARG A 30 23.66 47.04 -22.44
CA ARG A 30 24.26 45.70 -22.56
C ARG A 30 24.97 45.26 -21.28
N VAL A 31 25.63 46.17 -20.58
CA VAL A 31 26.24 45.89 -19.27
C VAL A 31 25.17 45.59 -18.22
N LEU A 32 24.06 46.32 -18.24
CA LEU A 32 22.93 46.07 -17.34
C LEU A 32 22.28 44.71 -17.62
N ALA A 33 22.08 44.35 -18.89
CA ALA A 33 21.58 43.03 -19.29
C ALA A 33 22.51 41.90 -18.81
N LEU A 34 23.82 42.01 -19.07
CA LEU A 34 24.80 41.02 -18.62
C LEU A 34 24.87 40.91 -17.08
N ARG A 35 24.77 42.03 -16.35
CA ARG A 35 24.70 42.00 -14.88
C ARG A 35 23.47 41.26 -14.37
N LYS A 36 22.32 41.45 -15.03
CA LYS A 36 21.08 40.75 -14.70
C LYS A 36 21.22 39.25 -14.97
N GLU A 37 21.72 38.86 -16.15
CA GLU A 37 21.98 37.46 -16.50
C GLU A 37 22.93 36.76 -15.51
N VAL A 38 24.03 37.43 -15.12
CA VAL A 38 24.98 36.88 -14.14
C VAL A 38 24.32 36.72 -12.76
N GLN A 39 23.48 37.65 -12.35
CA GLN A 39 22.78 37.57 -11.07
C GLN A 39 21.74 36.44 -11.07
N GLU A 40 21.01 36.27 -12.18
CA GLU A 40 20.07 35.16 -12.38
C GLU A 40 20.79 33.81 -12.38
N ALA A 41 21.91 33.69 -13.10
CA ALA A 41 22.73 32.48 -13.13
C ALA A 41 23.27 32.12 -11.72
N LYS A 42 23.74 33.11 -10.95
CA LYS A 42 24.15 32.90 -9.55
C LYS A 42 22.98 32.49 -8.66
N GLY A 43 21.80 33.07 -8.85
CA GLY A 43 20.57 32.68 -8.16
C GLY A 43 20.19 31.23 -8.44
N ALA A 44 20.23 30.80 -9.71
CA ALA A 44 19.95 29.44 -10.12
C ALA A 44 20.95 28.43 -9.52
N ILE A 45 22.25 28.75 -9.53
CA ILE A 45 23.28 27.93 -8.89
C ILE A 45 23.06 27.84 -7.38
N GLY A 46 22.73 28.96 -6.73
CA GLY A 46 22.40 29.03 -5.32
C GLY A 46 21.19 28.18 -4.95
N ALA A 47 20.14 28.18 -5.79
CA ALA A 47 18.93 27.39 -5.60
C ALA A 47 19.17 25.87 -5.75
N GLY A 48 20.07 25.45 -6.66
CA GLY A 48 20.41 24.04 -6.86
C GLY A 48 21.30 23.44 -5.76
N ARG A 49 22.09 24.26 -5.04
CA ARG A 49 23.08 23.80 -4.06
C ARG A 49 22.49 23.11 -2.83
N PRO A 50 21.40 23.60 -2.19
CA PRO A 50 20.72 22.88 -1.11
C PRO A 50 20.17 21.52 -1.54
N GLY A 51 19.59 21.43 -2.75
CA GLY A 51 19.06 20.18 -3.28
C GLY A 51 20.15 19.12 -3.53
N LEU A 52 21.31 19.54 -4.03
CA LEU A 52 22.49 18.67 -4.14
C LEU A 52 23.00 18.21 -2.77
N ALA A 53 23.09 19.12 -1.79
CA ALA A 53 23.52 18.78 -0.44
C ALA A 53 22.56 17.80 0.25
N GLN A 54 21.25 17.99 0.08
CA GLN A 54 20.22 17.07 0.58
C GLN A 54 20.36 15.68 -0.05
N ARG A 55 20.54 15.59 -1.38
CA ARG A 55 20.73 14.32 -2.07
C ARG A 55 22.00 13.60 -1.61
N SER A 56 23.10 14.32 -1.43
CA SER A 56 24.34 13.76 -0.88
C SER A 56 24.16 13.25 0.55
N ALA A 57 23.44 13.98 1.40
CA ALA A 57 23.15 13.54 2.76
C ALA A 57 22.30 12.25 2.78
N VAL A 58 21.26 12.18 1.93
CA VAL A 58 20.42 10.97 1.80
C VAL A 58 21.21 9.78 1.25
N LEU A 59 22.13 10.00 0.31
CA LEU A 59 22.99 8.94 -0.21
C LEU A 59 23.95 8.40 0.86
N LEU A 60 24.51 9.27 1.70
CA LEU A 60 25.38 8.85 2.79
C LEU A 60 24.62 8.07 3.87
N THR A 61 23.41 8.49 4.22
CA THR A 61 22.58 7.76 5.19
C THR A 61 22.14 6.41 4.65
N SER A 62 21.77 6.32 3.37
CA SER A 62 21.41 5.03 2.74
C SER A 62 22.63 4.10 2.62
N GLN A 63 23.82 4.63 2.33
CA GLN A 63 25.05 3.86 2.33
C GLN A 63 25.40 3.31 3.72
N GLY A 64 25.20 4.10 4.78
CA GLY A 64 25.38 3.63 6.15
C GLY A 64 24.41 2.49 6.52
N GLN A 65 23.14 2.64 6.14
CA GLN A 65 22.14 1.58 6.34
C GLN A 65 22.47 0.29 5.59
N LEU A 66 23.01 0.40 4.37
CA LEU A 66 23.47 -0.76 3.60
C LEU A 66 24.58 -1.52 4.35
N GLN A 67 25.60 -0.80 4.84
CA GLN A 67 26.70 -1.41 5.59
C GLN A 67 26.24 -2.07 6.89
N GLU A 68 25.28 -1.46 7.59
CA GLU A 68 24.69 -2.04 8.80
C GLU A 68 23.98 -3.37 8.49
N VAL A 69 23.15 -3.39 7.45
CA VAL A 69 22.45 -4.61 7.01
C VAL A 69 23.43 -5.68 6.51
N GLU A 70 24.51 -5.32 5.84
CA GLU A 70 25.58 -6.23 5.42
C GLU A 70 26.30 -6.87 6.61
N ALA A 71 26.58 -6.08 7.66
CA ALA A 71 27.17 -6.57 8.90
C ALA A 71 26.21 -7.52 9.65
N GLU A 72 24.92 -7.18 9.71
CA GLU A 72 23.89 -8.05 10.29
C GLU A 72 23.75 -9.37 9.51
N ASN A 73 23.79 -9.32 8.17
CA ASN A 73 23.75 -10.51 7.33
C ASN A 73 24.93 -11.43 7.63
N SER A 74 26.14 -10.87 7.70
CA SER A 74 27.35 -11.61 8.06
C SER A 74 27.24 -12.25 9.46
N ARG A 75 26.68 -11.53 10.44
CA ARG A 75 26.44 -12.06 11.79
C ARG A 75 25.43 -13.21 11.77
N LEU A 76 24.32 -13.06 11.07
CA LEU A 76 23.28 -14.10 10.96
C LEU A 76 23.80 -15.35 10.23
N GLN A 77 24.65 -15.17 9.22
CA GLN A 77 25.31 -16.29 8.54
C GLN A 77 26.22 -17.07 9.49
N LEU A 78 26.96 -16.39 10.37
CA LEU A 78 27.79 -17.04 11.38
C LEU A 78 26.93 -17.83 12.38
N GLN A 79 25.86 -17.22 12.90
CA GLN A 79 24.93 -17.89 13.82
C GLN A 79 24.28 -19.14 13.19
N LEU A 80 23.96 -19.10 11.90
CA LEU A 80 23.47 -20.27 11.17
C LEU A 80 24.51 -21.38 11.08
N LYS A 81 25.78 -21.05 10.85
CA LYS A 81 26.87 -22.04 10.81
C LYS A 81 27.07 -22.69 12.18
N GLU A 82 27.09 -21.91 13.24
CA GLU A 82 27.21 -22.39 14.63
C GLU A 82 26.05 -23.34 14.98
N LEU A 83 24.82 -22.92 14.72
CA LEU A 83 23.65 -23.73 15.02
C LEU A 83 23.63 -25.03 14.21
N ASN A 84 24.06 -25.00 12.94
CA ASN A 84 24.17 -26.20 12.11
C ASN A 84 25.24 -27.16 12.67
N GLU A 85 26.38 -26.64 13.12
CA GLU A 85 27.42 -27.44 13.74
C GLU A 85 26.97 -28.05 15.07
N GLU A 86 26.18 -27.32 15.87
CA GLU A 86 25.53 -27.88 17.05
C GLU A 86 24.58 -29.03 16.69
N TYR A 87 23.75 -28.88 15.66
CA TYR A 87 22.86 -29.96 15.20
C TYR A 87 23.65 -31.19 14.74
N ARG A 88 24.72 -30.99 13.96
CA ARG A 88 25.60 -32.08 13.52
C ARG A 88 26.27 -32.77 14.71
N SER A 89 26.76 -32.00 15.69
CA SER A 89 27.41 -32.51 16.89
C SER A 89 26.45 -33.33 17.75
N ARG A 90 25.23 -32.84 17.98
CA ARG A 90 24.18 -33.59 18.71
C ARG A 90 23.82 -34.88 17.99
N LEU A 91 23.62 -34.83 16.67
CA LEU A 91 23.33 -36.03 15.87
C LEU A 91 24.48 -37.04 15.94
N ALA A 92 25.73 -36.59 15.81
CA ALA A 92 26.90 -37.44 15.90
C ALA A 92 27.06 -38.08 17.29
N GLN A 93 26.79 -37.32 18.35
CA GLN A 93 26.78 -37.84 19.72
C GLN A 93 25.68 -38.90 19.87
N HIS A 94 24.49 -38.66 19.33
CA HIS A 94 23.41 -39.62 19.39
C HIS A 94 23.74 -40.94 18.67
N LEU A 95 24.35 -40.86 17.49
CA LEU A 95 24.82 -42.04 16.75
C LEU A 95 25.93 -42.79 17.51
N ARG A 96 26.84 -42.05 18.17
CA ARG A 96 27.90 -42.62 19.00
C ARG A 96 27.35 -43.33 20.23
N ASP A 97 26.37 -42.73 20.90
CA ASP A 97 25.71 -43.34 22.06
C ASP A 97 24.96 -44.63 21.66
N LEU A 98 24.31 -44.62 20.48
CA LEU A 98 23.67 -45.79 19.90
C LEU A 98 24.67 -46.91 19.58
N ALA A 99 25.83 -46.58 19.00
CA ALA A 99 26.89 -47.53 18.70
C ALA A 99 27.51 -48.11 19.98
N ASN A 100 27.87 -47.25 20.95
CA ASN A 100 28.41 -47.66 22.23
C ASN A 100 27.46 -48.59 23.00
N TYR A 101 26.15 -48.32 22.93
CA TYR A 101 25.13 -49.19 23.50
C TYR A 101 25.08 -50.57 22.81
N MET A 102 25.15 -50.61 21.48
CA MET A 102 25.16 -51.84 20.70
C MET A 102 26.42 -52.70 21.00
N ASP A 103 27.59 -52.07 21.09
CA ASP A 103 28.87 -52.72 21.39
C ASP A 103 28.93 -53.23 22.84
N SER A 104 28.41 -52.48 23.80
CA SER A 104 28.33 -52.91 25.21
C SER A 104 27.32 -54.05 25.42
N LYS A 105 26.28 -54.17 24.59
CA LYS A 105 25.41 -55.35 24.52
C LYS A 105 26.10 -56.57 23.87
N ALA A 106 26.92 -56.37 22.84
CA ALA A 106 27.66 -57.46 22.18
C ALA A 106 28.75 -58.08 23.07
N SER A 107 29.40 -57.29 23.94
CA SER A 107 30.43 -57.77 24.88
C SER A 107 29.87 -58.50 26.12
N SER A 108 28.58 -58.36 26.43
CA SER A 108 27.93 -58.95 27.64
C SER A 108 27.23 -60.30 27.39
N VAL A 109 27.48 -60.94 26.24
CA VAL A 109 26.77 -62.16 25.78
C VAL A 109 27.21 -63.46 26.48
N THR A 110 28.21 -63.46 27.36
CA THR A 110 28.63 -64.69 28.08
C THR A 110 27.78 -65.07 29.30
N GLY A 111 26.63 -64.44 29.57
CA GLY A 111 25.77 -64.94 30.65
C GLY A 111 24.36 -64.35 30.76
N HIS A 112 23.37 -65.17 30.40
CA HIS A 112 22.02 -65.25 30.97
C HIS A 112 21.12 -63.98 30.94
N ASN A 113 20.20 -63.95 29.98
CA ASN A 113 18.82 -63.42 30.05
C ASN A 113 18.55 -62.12 30.85
N LYS A 114 19.09 -60.98 30.42
CA LYS A 114 18.55 -59.63 30.74
C LYS A 114 18.15 -58.89 29.46
N ALA A 115 16.98 -59.24 28.93
CA ALA A 115 16.39 -58.66 27.71
C ALA A 115 15.49 -57.41 27.92
N PRO A 116 14.77 -57.19 29.05
CA PRO A 116 13.81 -56.08 29.15
C PRO A 116 14.42 -54.70 29.44
N ALA A 117 15.40 -54.64 30.35
CA ALA A 117 15.97 -53.37 30.84
C ALA A 117 16.76 -52.60 29.76
N GLY A 118 17.43 -53.34 28.87
CA GLY A 118 18.14 -52.75 27.75
C GLY A 118 17.18 -52.12 26.73
N HIS A 119 16.12 -52.83 26.34
CA HIS A 119 15.14 -52.32 25.40
C HIS A 119 14.43 -51.06 25.91
N ALA A 120 14.19 -50.97 27.22
CA ALA A 120 13.63 -49.78 27.86
C ALA A 120 14.58 -48.56 27.79
N ALA A 121 15.89 -48.75 27.97
CA ALA A 121 16.89 -47.68 27.86
C ALA A 121 17.10 -47.20 26.41
N MET A 122 17.06 -48.12 25.43
CA MET A 122 17.08 -47.77 24.01
C MET A 122 15.83 -46.95 23.64
N LYS A 123 14.67 -47.42 24.10
CA LYS A 123 13.40 -46.74 23.87
C LYS A 123 13.41 -45.33 24.47
N SER A 124 13.88 -45.16 25.71
CA SER A 124 13.94 -43.83 26.33
C SER A 124 14.90 -42.88 25.62
N PHE A 125 16.01 -43.38 25.09
CA PHE A 125 16.96 -42.60 24.29
C PHE A 125 16.35 -42.14 22.95
N VAL A 126 15.76 -43.07 22.19
CA VAL A 126 15.07 -42.75 20.93
C VAL A 126 13.90 -41.79 21.19
N ASP A 127 13.15 -41.99 22.27
CA ASP A 127 12.06 -41.09 22.68
C ASP A 127 12.58 -39.71 23.09
N SER A 128 13.79 -39.60 23.65
CA SER A 128 14.45 -38.31 23.90
C SER A 128 14.83 -37.60 22.59
N MET A 129 15.50 -38.32 21.68
CA MET A 129 15.90 -37.77 20.38
C MET A 129 14.70 -37.29 19.57
N LEU A 130 13.63 -38.08 19.51
CA LEU A 130 12.40 -37.71 18.82
C LEU A 130 11.71 -36.49 19.46
N ARG A 131 11.78 -36.34 20.79
CA ARG A 131 11.28 -35.14 21.47
C ARG A 131 12.10 -33.90 21.10
N ASP A 132 13.42 -34.00 21.08
CA ASP A 132 14.30 -32.90 20.75
C ASP A 132 14.14 -32.45 19.29
N ILE A 133 14.03 -33.40 18.35
CA ILE A 133 13.74 -33.13 16.95
C ILE A 133 12.40 -32.40 16.80
N ARG A 134 11.33 -32.91 17.44
CA ARG A 134 10.00 -32.26 17.41
C ARG A 134 10.04 -30.85 18.00
N ALA A 135 10.78 -30.64 19.10
CA ALA A 135 10.90 -29.34 19.74
C ALA A 135 11.67 -28.34 18.86
N SER A 136 12.75 -28.79 18.21
CA SER A 136 13.52 -27.99 17.26
C SER A 136 12.66 -27.53 16.08
N TYR A 137 11.91 -28.45 15.46
CA TYR A 137 11.01 -28.11 14.35
C TYR A 137 9.91 -27.14 14.79
N LYS A 138 9.27 -27.36 15.95
CA LYS A 138 8.28 -26.42 16.50
C LYS A 138 8.87 -25.02 16.72
N CYS A 139 10.06 -24.93 17.31
CA CYS A 139 10.74 -23.65 17.52
C CYS A 139 11.03 -22.94 16.18
N ARG A 140 11.48 -23.68 15.16
CA ARG A 140 11.74 -23.13 13.82
C ARG A 140 10.45 -22.66 13.14
N GLU A 141 9.37 -23.44 13.21
CA GLU A 141 8.06 -23.06 12.69
C GLU A 141 7.56 -21.78 13.37
N GLU A 142 7.69 -21.68 14.70
CA GLU A 142 7.32 -20.46 15.43
C GLU A 142 8.14 -19.24 14.99
N GLN A 143 9.44 -19.40 14.78
CA GLN A 143 10.30 -18.32 14.27
C GLN A 143 9.85 -17.87 12.88
N LEU A 144 9.59 -18.80 11.96
CA LEU A 144 9.10 -18.50 10.62
C LEU A 144 7.72 -17.82 10.66
N ALA A 145 6.82 -18.30 11.50
CA ALA A 145 5.51 -17.68 11.70
C ALA A 145 5.64 -16.26 12.26
N ARG A 146 6.55 -16.02 13.22
CA ARG A 146 6.84 -14.67 13.75
C ARG A 146 7.39 -13.75 12.67
N ALA A 147 8.35 -14.21 11.87
CA ALA A 147 8.93 -13.44 10.78
C ALA A 147 7.87 -13.10 9.71
N ALA A 148 7.06 -14.08 9.29
CA ALA A 148 5.98 -13.88 8.33
C ALA A 148 4.94 -12.86 8.83
N ARG A 149 4.55 -12.94 10.12
CA ARG A 149 3.69 -11.93 10.75
C ARG A 149 4.34 -10.54 10.77
N GLY A 150 5.64 -10.47 11.05
CA GLY A 150 6.42 -9.23 11.02
C GLY A 150 6.45 -8.59 9.62
N TYR A 151 6.72 -9.38 8.57
CA TYR A 151 6.69 -8.90 7.19
C TYR A 151 5.30 -8.42 6.77
N ARG A 152 4.24 -9.17 7.09
CA ARG A 152 2.86 -8.72 6.84
C ARG A 152 2.55 -7.40 7.52
N LYS A 153 3.01 -7.20 8.76
CA LYS A 153 2.83 -5.93 9.48
C LYS A 153 3.55 -4.79 8.75
N ARG A 154 4.83 -4.95 8.43
CA ARG A 154 5.62 -3.94 7.71
C ARG A 154 5.02 -3.61 6.35
N LEU A 155 4.50 -4.60 5.63
CA LEU A 155 3.87 -4.42 4.32
C LEU A 155 2.57 -3.61 4.43
N LYS A 156 1.75 -3.86 5.46
CA LYS A 156 0.58 -3.04 5.77
C LYS A 156 0.95 -1.60 6.16
N ASP A 157 2.01 -1.43 6.95
CA ASP A 157 2.49 -0.09 7.34
C ASP A 157 3.03 0.69 6.12
N LEU A 158 3.70 0.01 5.18
CA LEU A 158 4.15 0.59 3.92
C LEU A 158 2.96 1.01 3.03
N ALA A 159 1.96 0.14 2.90
CA ALA A 159 0.74 0.45 2.14
C ALA A 159 0.01 1.68 2.70
N ARG A 160 -0.08 1.82 4.04
CA ARG A 160 -0.64 3.03 4.69
C ARG A 160 0.17 4.29 4.40
N LYS A 161 1.50 4.21 4.46
CA LYS A 161 2.37 5.34 4.10
C LYS A 161 2.21 5.74 2.65
N HIS A 162 2.05 4.76 1.76
CA HIS A 162 1.79 4.98 0.34
C HIS A 162 0.45 5.67 0.11
N GLU A 163 -0.61 5.24 0.79
CA GLU A 163 -1.91 5.90 0.75
C GLU A 163 -1.83 7.36 1.21
N ASN A 164 -1.16 7.63 2.33
CA ASN A 164 -0.92 9.01 2.80
C ASN A 164 -0.15 9.85 1.78
N LEU A 165 0.86 9.26 1.11
CA LEU A 165 1.63 9.92 0.08
C LEU A 165 0.78 10.23 -1.15
N LEU A 166 -0.10 9.31 -1.56
CA LEU A 166 -1.04 9.54 -2.66
C LEU A 166 -1.99 10.70 -2.36
N ILE A 167 -2.50 10.80 -1.11
CA ILE A 167 -3.34 11.92 -0.69
C ILE A 167 -2.57 13.24 -0.78
N ALA A 168 -1.34 13.29 -0.28
CA ALA A 168 -0.50 14.49 -0.35
C ALA A 168 -0.16 14.88 -1.79
N TYR A 169 0.16 13.88 -2.63
CA TYR A 169 0.42 14.07 -4.05
C TYR A 169 -0.82 14.60 -4.78
N GLY A 170 -2.01 14.05 -4.51
CA GLY A 170 -3.27 14.53 -5.08
C GLY A 170 -3.54 15.99 -4.73
N LEU A 171 -3.38 16.36 -3.46
CA LEU A 171 -3.51 17.74 -3.00
C LEU A 171 -2.52 18.68 -3.71
N GLN A 172 -1.26 18.28 -3.83
CA GLN A 172 -0.24 19.05 -4.54
C GLN A 172 -0.61 19.23 -6.02
N ARG A 173 -1.11 18.18 -6.67
CA ARG A 173 -1.52 18.23 -8.08
C ARG A 173 -2.70 19.17 -8.30
N GLU A 174 -3.65 19.20 -7.37
CA GLU A 174 -4.75 20.15 -7.38
C GLU A 174 -4.27 21.59 -7.18
N GLN A 175 -3.33 21.83 -6.26
CA GLN A 175 -2.73 23.16 -6.06
C GLN A 175 -2.01 23.66 -7.31
N ILE A 176 -1.23 22.80 -7.98
CA ILE A 176 -0.56 23.13 -9.25
C ILE A 176 -1.59 23.49 -10.33
N ARG A 177 -2.68 22.71 -10.42
CA ARG A 177 -3.78 22.99 -11.36
C ARG A 177 -4.48 24.32 -11.05
N ALA A 178 -4.70 24.64 -9.77
CA ALA A 178 -5.32 25.88 -9.31
C ALA A 178 -4.44 27.12 -9.55
N LEU A 179 -3.11 26.98 -9.47
CA LEU A 179 -2.14 28.05 -9.74
C LEU A 179 -2.04 28.41 -11.24
N GLY A 180 -2.64 27.62 -12.13
CA GLY A 180 -2.86 28.00 -13.54
C GLY A 180 -1.59 28.20 -14.38
N SER A 181 -0.42 27.77 -13.90
CA SER A 181 0.83 27.92 -14.64
C SER A 181 0.93 26.81 -15.68
N THR A 182 0.72 27.15 -16.96
CA THR A 182 0.79 26.23 -18.11
C THR A 182 2.14 25.53 -18.30
N ALA A 183 3.17 25.91 -17.53
CA ALA A 183 4.51 25.35 -17.59
C ALA A 183 4.76 24.15 -16.64
N MET A 184 3.87 23.89 -15.68
CA MET A 184 4.08 22.85 -14.66
C MET A 184 3.19 21.63 -14.91
N ASP A 185 3.81 20.53 -15.37
CA ASP A 185 3.14 19.23 -15.43
C ASP A 185 2.90 18.68 -14.02
N GLY A 186 1.63 18.37 -13.72
CA GLY A 186 1.22 17.81 -12.44
C GLY A 186 1.63 16.34 -12.25
N GLY A 187 2.19 15.70 -13.27
CA GLY A 187 2.63 14.31 -13.25
C GLY A 187 1.50 13.29 -13.45
N PRO A 188 1.83 11.98 -13.40
CA PRO A 188 0.89 10.90 -13.68
C PRO A 188 -0.32 10.89 -12.71
N ALA A 189 -1.45 10.38 -13.17
CA ALA A 189 -2.67 10.29 -12.36
C ALA A 189 -2.48 9.34 -11.15
N GLU A 190 -3.14 9.64 -10.03
CA GLU A 190 -3.10 8.84 -8.80
C GLU A 190 -3.53 7.38 -9.03
N LEU A 191 -4.43 7.14 -9.98
CA LEU A 191 -4.88 5.81 -10.41
C LEU A 191 -3.74 4.92 -10.92
N HIS A 192 -2.70 5.50 -11.53
CA HIS A 192 -1.54 4.75 -12.00
C HIS A 192 -0.55 4.42 -10.88
N LEU A 193 -0.70 5.07 -9.73
CA LEU A 193 0.17 4.91 -8.57
C LEU A 193 -0.50 4.10 -7.46
N SER A 194 -1.80 3.81 -7.54
CA SER A 194 -2.50 2.99 -6.54
C SER A 194 -2.01 1.54 -6.52
N ILE A 195 -1.82 1.00 -5.31
CA ILE A 195 -1.49 -0.41 -5.10
C ILE A 195 -2.71 -1.25 -5.47
N THR A 196 -2.55 -2.21 -6.40
CA THR A 196 -3.63 -3.12 -6.84
C THR A 196 -3.68 -4.43 -6.05
N ASP A 197 -2.68 -4.69 -5.20
CA ASP A 197 -2.55 -5.98 -4.49
C ASP A 197 -3.71 -6.21 -3.50
N PRO A 198 -4.56 -7.24 -3.73
CA PRO A 198 -5.74 -7.49 -2.91
C PRO A 198 -5.43 -7.90 -1.47
N GLU A 199 -4.23 -8.44 -1.18
CA GLU A 199 -3.83 -8.80 0.18
C GLU A 199 -3.51 -7.58 1.07
N LEU A 200 -3.20 -6.45 0.43
CA LEU A 200 -2.79 -5.22 1.10
C LEU A 200 -3.92 -4.19 1.21
N LEU A 201 -4.88 -4.26 0.30
CA LEU A 201 -6.02 -3.35 0.30
C LEU A 201 -7.10 -3.80 1.29
N THR A 202 -7.52 -2.86 2.13
CA THR A 202 -8.77 -3.03 2.89
C THR A 202 -9.96 -3.08 1.92
N ASN A 203 -11.07 -3.71 2.34
CA ASN A 203 -12.28 -3.79 1.50
C ASN A 203 -12.73 -2.40 1.03
N SER A 204 -12.66 -1.39 1.90
CA SER A 204 -12.97 0.00 1.59
C SER A 204 -12.02 0.59 0.53
N SER A 205 -10.71 0.33 0.62
CA SER A 205 -9.75 0.78 -0.40
C SER A 205 -10.00 0.14 -1.76
N ARG A 206 -10.44 -1.13 -1.81
CA ARG A 206 -10.81 -1.82 -3.06
C ARG A 206 -12.06 -1.21 -3.68
N GLU A 207 -13.08 -0.94 -2.87
CA GLU A 207 -14.31 -0.27 -3.32
C GLU A 207 -14.01 1.13 -3.82
N LEU A 208 -13.17 1.90 -3.13
CA LEU A 208 -12.74 3.23 -3.59
C LEU A 208 -12.00 3.17 -4.93
N ASN A 209 -11.13 2.19 -5.15
CA ASN A 209 -10.44 2.04 -6.43
C ASN A 209 -11.42 1.71 -7.56
N ARG A 210 -12.36 0.79 -7.31
CA ARG A 210 -13.43 0.47 -8.26
C ARG A 210 -14.28 1.71 -8.61
N LEU A 211 -14.68 2.48 -7.59
CA LEU A 211 -15.46 3.71 -7.79
C LEU A 211 -14.66 4.78 -8.56
N ARG A 212 -13.34 4.87 -8.35
CA ARG A 212 -12.48 5.79 -9.12
C ARG A 212 -12.38 5.37 -10.59
N GLU A 213 -12.28 4.07 -10.87
CA GLU A 213 -12.31 3.55 -12.25
C GLU A 213 -13.66 3.79 -12.92
N GLU A 214 -14.76 3.53 -12.22
CA GLU A 214 -16.13 3.80 -12.70
C GLU A 214 -16.31 5.31 -12.97
N LYS A 215 -15.83 6.17 -12.07
CA LYS A 215 -15.81 7.62 -12.28
C LYS A 215 -15.02 8.01 -13.53
N ALA A 216 -13.81 7.49 -13.72
CA ALA A 216 -13.00 7.82 -14.89
C ALA A 216 -13.67 7.38 -16.20
N LYS A 217 -14.33 6.21 -16.21
CA LYS A 217 -15.14 5.74 -17.34
C LYS A 217 -16.31 6.68 -17.64
N LEU A 218 -17.04 7.12 -16.61
CA LEU A 218 -18.15 8.06 -16.76
C LEU A 218 -17.68 9.45 -17.23
N GLU A 219 -16.53 9.93 -16.74
CA GLU A 219 -15.94 11.19 -17.20
C GLU A 219 -15.55 11.13 -18.69
N MET A 220 -14.98 10.02 -19.15
CA MET A 220 -14.69 9.79 -20.57
C MET A 220 -15.97 9.74 -21.42
N GLN A 221 -17.02 9.03 -20.97
CA GLN A 221 -18.31 9.02 -21.66
C GLN A 221 -18.96 10.41 -21.71
N LEU A 222 -18.81 11.22 -20.67
CA LEU A 222 -19.30 12.60 -20.65
C LEU A 222 -18.52 13.49 -21.62
N GLN A 223 -17.20 13.30 -21.73
CA GLN A 223 -16.38 14.01 -22.71
C GLN A 223 -16.77 13.64 -24.14
N GLU A 224 -16.95 12.35 -24.44
CA GLU A 224 -17.44 11.87 -25.74
C GLU A 224 -18.80 12.48 -26.09
N LEU A 225 -19.76 12.46 -25.16
CA LEU A 225 -21.08 13.07 -25.35
C LEU A 225 -21.04 14.59 -25.50
N GLN A 226 -20.08 15.26 -24.84
CA GLN A 226 -19.88 16.71 -25.00
C GLN A 226 -19.26 17.04 -26.36
N GLU A 227 -18.33 16.23 -26.85
CA GLU A 227 -17.78 16.35 -28.20
C GLU A 227 -18.85 16.11 -29.27
N ASP A 228 -19.71 15.11 -29.08
CA ASP A 228 -20.87 14.85 -29.97
C ASP A 228 -21.87 16.02 -29.98
N LEU A 229 -22.09 16.67 -28.84
CA LEU A 229 -22.96 17.84 -28.70
C LEU A 229 -22.38 19.09 -29.39
N VAL A 230 -21.05 19.27 -29.33
CA VAL A 230 -20.33 20.36 -30.00
C VAL A 230 -20.18 20.10 -31.51
N SER A 231 -20.24 18.85 -31.94
CA SER A 231 -20.19 18.43 -33.35
C SER A 231 -21.51 18.65 -34.13
N GLY A 232 -22.54 19.28 -33.53
CA GLY A 232 -23.67 19.85 -34.27
C GLY A 232 -24.79 18.88 -34.66
N HIS A 233 -25.18 17.96 -33.77
CA HIS A 233 -26.46 17.24 -33.92
C HIS A 233 -27.61 17.98 -33.22
N ASP A 234 -28.79 17.97 -33.84
CA ASP A 234 -29.97 18.73 -33.43
C ASP A 234 -30.35 18.47 -31.94
N PRO A 235 -30.61 19.51 -31.13
CA PRO A 235 -30.96 19.37 -29.71
C PRO A 235 -32.22 18.52 -29.44
N ASN A 236 -33.05 18.31 -30.47
CA ASN A 236 -34.33 17.62 -30.37
C ASN A 236 -34.19 16.09 -30.43
N GLU A 237 -33.11 15.55 -31.00
CA GLU A 237 -32.87 14.10 -31.06
C GLU A 237 -32.28 13.54 -29.75
N LEU A 238 -31.56 14.37 -28.99
CA LEU A 238 -30.99 13.98 -27.69
C LEU A 238 -32.02 13.89 -26.56
N PHE A 239 -33.12 14.65 -26.67
CA PHE A 239 -34.20 14.58 -25.68
C PHE A 239 -35.04 13.30 -25.81
N CYS A 240 -35.07 12.68 -27.00
CA CYS A 240 -35.79 11.44 -27.27
C CYS A 240 -35.06 10.17 -26.79
N ARG A 241 -33.74 10.20 -26.58
CA ARG A 241 -32.99 9.02 -26.09
C ARG A 241 -33.06 8.81 -24.57
N ARG A 242 -33.65 9.76 -23.84
CA ARG A 242 -33.63 9.80 -22.36
C ARG A 242 -34.99 9.65 -21.69
N GLN A 243 -36.06 9.45 -22.46
CA GLN A 243 -37.31 8.96 -21.90
C GLN A 243 -37.15 7.44 -21.75
N LEU A 244 -36.92 6.97 -20.54
CA LEU A 244 -37.17 5.57 -20.20
C LEU A 244 -38.60 5.28 -20.63
N ASP A 245 -38.77 4.41 -21.62
CA ASP A 245 -40.08 4.01 -22.15
C ASP A 245 -41.05 3.69 -20.99
N GLU A 246 -42.34 3.97 -21.17
CA GLU A 246 -43.42 3.63 -20.24
C GLU A 246 -43.28 2.19 -19.67
N GLU A 247 -42.75 1.28 -20.48
CA GLU A 247 -42.43 -0.11 -20.16
C GLU A 247 -41.31 -0.26 -19.11
N GLY A 248 -40.26 0.57 -19.17
CA GLY A 248 -39.19 0.59 -18.17
C GLY A 248 -39.68 1.06 -16.80
N TRP A 249 -40.55 2.08 -16.79
CA TRP A 249 -41.20 2.53 -15.56
C TRP A 249 -42.22 1.51 -15.02
N ALA A 250 -42.92 0.79 -15.90
CA ALA A 250 -43.78 -0.32 -15.51
C ALA A 250 -42.99 -1.46 -14.84
N GLU A 251 -41.81 -1.78 -15.34
CA GLU A 251 -40.94 -2.81 -14.76
C GLU A 251 -40.38 -2.41 -13.39
N VAL A 252 -39.95 -1.15 -13.21
CA VAL A 252 -39.51 -0.65 -11.90
C VAL A 252 -40.65 -0.71 -10.89
N ARG A 253 -41.86 -0.26 -11.26
CA ARG A 253 -43.05 -0.36 -10.41
C ARG A 253 -43.44 -1.81 -10.10
N LYS A 254 -43.16 -2.75 -10.99
CA LYS A 254 -43.38 -4.18 -10.78
C LYS A 254 -42.39 -4.74 -9.74
N LYS A 255 -41.09 -4.48 -9.92
CA LYS A 255 -40.03 -4.93 -8.98
C LYS A 255 -40.23 -4.37 -7.57
N LEU A 256 -40.62 -3.10 -7.44
CA LEU A 256 -40.96 -2.49 -6.15
C LEU A 256 -42.15 -3.16 -5.45
N ARG A 257 -43.18 -3.55 -6.22
CA ARG A 257 -44.33 -4.30 -5.69
C ARG A 257 -43.93 -5.70 -5.26
N GLU A 258 -43.17 -6.41 -6.08
CA GLU A 258 -42.66 -7.76 -5.77
C GLU A 258 -41.76 -7.75 -4.54
N PHE A 259 -40.83 -6.79 -4.44
CA PHE A 259 -39.99 -6.65 -3.25
C PHE A 259 -40.81 -6.39 -1.98
N THR A 260 -41.79 -5.49 -2.06
CA THR A 260 -42.67 -5.18 -0.91
C THR A 260 -43.47 -6.40 -0.48
N LEU A 261 -44.05 -7.14 -1.43
CA LEU A 261 -44.85 -8.33 -1.14
C LEU A 261 -44.00 -9.46 -0.56
N ASN A 262 -42.85 -9.76 -1.16
CA ASN A 262 -41.97 -10.84 -0.68
C ASN A 262 -41.43 -10.53 0.73
N THR A 263 -41.00 -9.28 0.95
CA THR A 263 -40.52 -8.85 2.28
C THR A 263 -41.64 -8.95 3.32
N GLN A 264 -42.88 -8.60 2.95
CA GLN A 264 -44.02 -8.72 3.85
C GLN A 264 -44.35 -10.18 4.17
N GLU A 265 -44.35 -11.06 3.18
CA GLU A 265 -44.60 -12.50 3.37
C GLU A 265 -43.54 -13.14 4.30
N GLU A 266 -42.26 -12.82 4.10
CA GLU A 266 -41.17 -13.30 4.97
C GLU A 266 -41.37 -12.85 6.42
N LEU A 267 -41.74 -11.58 6.63
CA LEU A 267 -41.99 -11.04 7.97
C LEU A 267 -43.22 -11.69 8.63
N GLU A 268 -44.30 -11.92 7.88
CA GLU A 268 -45.49 -12.61 8.37
C GLU A 268 -45.19 -14.08 8.72
N GLN A 269 -44.35 -14.75 7.93
CA GLN A 269 -43.90 -16.10 8.21
C GLN A 269 -43.04 -16.14 9.49
N GLN A 270 -42.07 -15.24 9.64
CA GLN A 270 -41.27 -15.14 10.86
C GLN A 270 -42.14 -14.83 12.09
N ARG A 271 -43.10 -13.91 11.95
CA ARG A 271 -44.05 -13.57 13.02
C ARG A 271 -44.86 -14.79 13.43
N SER A 272 -45.39 -15.57 12.48
CA SER A 272 -46.17 -16.78 12.80
C SER A 272 -45.33 -17.85 13.50
N GLN A 273 -44.08 -18.05 13.07
CA GLN A 273 -43.15 -18.97 13.73
C GLN A 273 -42.81 -18.55 15.16
N LEU A 274 -42.57 -17.26 15.38
CA LEU A 274 -42.31 -16.71 16.71
C LEU A 274 -43.52 -16.85 17.62
N LEU A 275 -44.73 -16.55 17.12
CA LEU A 275 -45.96 -16.74 17.88
C LEU A 275 -46.18 -18.20 18.25
N ALA A 276 -45.95 -19.15 17.34
CA ALA A 276 -46.06 -20.58 17.64
C ALA A 276 -45.08 -21.01 18.74
N ARG A 277 -43.83 -20.53 18.67
CA ARG A 277 -42.82 -20.81 19.72
C ARG A 277 -43.19 -20.18 21.06
N ALA A 278 -43.72 -18.96 21.05
CA ALA A 278 -44.17 -18.28 22.26
C ALA A 278 -45.32 -19.05 22.93
N VAL A 279 -46.32 -19.48 22.16
CA VAL A 279 -47.45 -20.29 22.68
C VAL A 279 -46.95 -21.62 23.26
N LEU A 280 -46.01 -22.30 22.60
CA LEU A 280 -45.42 -23.53 23.14
C LEU A 280 -44.67 -23.28 24.46
N ALA A 281 -43.90 -22.19 24.54
CA ALA A 281 -43.19 -21.82 25.76
C ALA A 281 -44.15 -21.44 26.90
N GLU A 282 -45.21 -20.69 26.61
CA GLU A 282 -46.29 -20.38 27.56
C GLU A 282 -46.98 -21.66 28.07
N GLY A 283 -47.22 -22.63 27.18
CA GLY A 283 -47.73 -23.95 27.54
C GLY A 283 -46.81 -24.69 28.51
N GLN A 284 -45.51 -24.77 28.19
CA GLN A 284 -44.50 -25.39 29.07
C GLN A 284 -44.42 -24.71 30.43
N VAL A 285 -44.46 -23.38 30.47
CA VAL A 285 -44.48 -22.63 31.74
C VAL A 285 -45.74 -22.93 32.54
N SER A 286 -46.90 -23.03 31.88
CA SER A 286 -48.17 -23.38 32.54
C SER A 286 -48.16 -24.81 33.10
N GLU A 287 -47.57 -25.76 32.37
CA GLU A 287 -47.38 -27.15 32.83
C GLU A 287 -46.46 -27.21 34.06
N LEU A 288 -45.32 -26.50 34.02
CA LEU A 288 -44.40 -26.41 35.15
C LEU A 288 -45.04 -25.74 36.35
N GLN A 289 -45.82 -24.66 36.15
CA GLN A 289 -46.56 -24.00 37.21
C GLN A 289 -47.61 -24.94 37.82
N GLY A 290 -48.36 -25.67 36.99
CA GLY A 290 -49.32 -26.67 37.45
C GLY A 290 -48.65 -27.80 38.26
N TYR A 291 -47.46 -28.24 37.86
CA TYR A 291 -46.68 -29.21 38.62
C TYR A 291 -46.25 -28.65 39.98
N ILE A 292 -45.78 -27.40 40.03
CA ILE A 292 -45.43 -26.70 41.28
C ILE A 292 -46.66 -26.60 42.19
N ASP A 293 -47.80 -26.15 41.67
CA ASP A 293 -49.02 -25.95 42.45
C ASP A 293 -49.61 -27.28 42.98
N GLN A 294 -49.47 -28.39 42.24
CA GLN A 294 -49.98 -29.71 42.65
C GLN A 294 -49.03 -30.45 43.60
N HIS A 295 -47.71 -30.33 43.41
CA HIS A 295 -46.73 -31.18 44.08
C HIS A 295 -45.81 -30.45 45.06
N LEU A 296 -45.63 -29.14 44.89
CA LEU A 296 -44.65 -28.37 45.65
C LEU A 296 -45.30 -27.28 46.53
N ALA A 297 -46.52 -26.84 46.24
CA ALA A 297 -47.29 -25.95 47.10
C ALA A 297 -48.01 -26.75 48.21
N ARG A 298 -47.29 -27.03 49.30
CA ARG A 298 -47.87 -27.30 50.63
C ARG A 298 -47.31 -26.30 51.63
#